data_AF-A0A7S0FIU9-F1
#
_entry.id   AF-A0A7S0FIU9-F1
#
_cell.length_a   1.000
_cell.length_b   1.000
_cell.length_c   1.000
_cell.angle_alpha   90.00
_cell.angle_beta   90.00
_cell.angle_gamma   90.00
#
_symmetry.space_group_name_H-M   'P 1'
#
loop_
_entity.id
_entity.type
_entity.pdbx_description
1 polymer ?
#
loop_
_entity_poly.entity_id
_entity_poly.type
_entity_poly.pdbx_seq_one_letter_code
_entity_poly.pdbx_strand_id
1 'polypeptide(L)'
;ELEKAGEEVPRDAFGHVKLDKVNPGAYFAKTLAELVDAEKTLVQKSGYFARSAAANAFDKDLINKCAEVGVGAAIDGTSGCMGQDEDAEGMPIRPIEFSRIKGHKPFDASQDWFQQMLTDIGQIN
;
A
#
# COMPACT_ATOMS: atom_id res chain seq x y z
N GLU A 1 4.39 -16.94 -8.49
CA GLU A 1 5.09 -16.74 -9.78
C GLU A 1 6.55 -17.19 -9.71
N LEU A 2 7.46 -16.52 -9.00
CA LEU A 2 8.86 -16.95 -8.88
C LEU A 2 9.03 -18.43 -8.46
N GLU A 3 8.42 -18.84 -7.34
CA GLU A 3 8.49 -20.24 -6.88
C GLU A 3 7.83 -21.21 -7.87
N LYS A 4 6.76 -20.80 -8.56
CA LYS A 4 6.09 -21.61 -9.59
C LYS A 4 6.96 -21.76 -10.85
N ALA A 5 7.79 -20.76 -11.14
CA ALA A 5 8.78 -20.76 -12.21
C ALA A 5 10.09 -21.47 -11.81
N GLY A 6 10.17 -21.99 -10.57
CA GLY A 6 11.36 -22.67 -10.03
C GLY A 6 12.48 -21.71 -9.60
N GLU A 7 12.21 -20.42 -9.50
CA GLU A 7 13.18 -19.41 -9.05
C GLU A 7 13.24 -19.33 -7.52
N GLU A 8 14.45 -19.18 -6.98
CA GLU A 8 14.67 -19.06 -5.54
C GLU A 8 14.20 -17.69 -5.04
N VAL A 9 13.23 -17.68 -4.13
CA VAL A 9 12.77 -16.45 -3.49
C VAL A 9 13.62 -16.17 -2.26
N PRO A 10 14.41 -15.07 -2.24
CA PRO A 10 15.25 -14.76 -1.11
C PRO A 10 14.39 -14.46 0.12
N ARG A 11 14.65 -15.19 1.20
CA ARG A 11 14.00 -14.99 2.50
C ARG A 11 14.97 -14.45 3.54
N ASP A 12 14.46 -13.79 4.57
CA ASP A 12 15.23 -13.42 5.75
C ASP A 12 15.33 -14.57 6.75
N ALA A 13 16.04 -14.34 7.86
CA ALA A 13 16.22 -15.34 8.91
C ALA A 13 14.91 -15.73 9.62
N PHE A 14 13.83 -15.00 9.38
CA PHE A 14 12.49 -15.24 9.91
C PHE A 14 11.55 -15.86 8.88
N GLY A 15 12.04 -16.18 7.67
CA GLY A 15 11.27 -16.78 6.59
C GLY A 15 10.43 -15.79 5.79
N HIS A 16 10.51 -14.48 6.08
CA HIS A 16 9.83 -13.45 5.30
C HIS A 16 10.54 -13.22 3.97
N VAL A 17 9.77 -13.00 2.91
CA VAL A 17 10.32 -12.68 1.58
C VAL A 17 11.02 -11.33 1.62
N LYS A 18 12.26 -11.29 1.15
CA LYS A 18 13.04 -10.07 0.95
C LYS A 18 12.57 -9.35 -0.30
N LEU A 19 11.47 -8.62 -0.18
CA LEU A 19 10.90 -7.81 -1.26
C LEU A 19 11.87 -6.72 -1.77
N ASP A 20 12.84 -6.29 -0.96
CA ASP A 20 13.93 -5.41 -1.38
C ASP A 20 14.88 -6.08 -2.38
N LYS A 21 15.09 -7.40 -2.23
CA LYS A 21 15.92 -8.21 -3.13
C LYS A 21 15.16 -8.69 -4.36
N VAL A 22 13.85 -8.89 -4.23
CA VAL A 22 12.97 -9.16 -5.38
C VAL A 22 12.59 -7.83 -5.99
N ASN A 23 13.36 -7.34 -6.97
CA ASN A 23 13.02 -6.13 -7.71
C ASN A 23 11.88 -6.44 -8.70
N PRO A 24 10.59 -6.19 -8.36
CA PRO A 24 9.48 -6.75 -9.12
C PRO A 24 9.38 -6.08 -10.50
N GLY A 25 9.69 -4.79 -10.58
CA GLY A 25 9.70 -4.06 -11.84
C GLY A 25 10.73 -4.62 -12.84
N ALA A 26 11.92 -5.04 -12.37
CA ALA A 26 12.91 -5.67 -13.24
C ALA A 26 12.48 -7.10 -13.63
N TYR A 27 11.94 -7.86 -12.68
CA TYR A 27 11.42 -9.20 -12.94
C TYR A 27 10.34 -9.19 -14.01
N PHE A 28 9.26 -8.41 -13.81
CA PHE A 28 8.17 -8.32 -14.78
C PHE A 28 8.62 -7.77 -16.13
N ALA A 29 9.52 -6.78 -16.15
CA ALA A 29 10.04 -6.26 -17.41
C ALA A 29 10.78 -7.33 -18.22
N LYS A 30 11.61 -8.15 -17.56
CA LYS A 30 12.32 -9.26 -18.21
C LYS A 30 11.32 -10.31 -18.71
N THR A 31 10.45 -10.80 -17.83
CA THR A 31 9.49 -11.87 -18.17
C THR A 31 8.55 -11.46 -19.30
N LEU A 32 7.98 -10.25 -19.23
CA LEU A 32 7.05 -9.78 -20.26
C LEU A 32 7.76 -9.52 -21.59
N ALA A 33 9.01 -9.00 -21.58
CA ALA A 33 9.76 -8.78 -22.80
C ALA A 33 10.08 -10.08 -23.55
N GLU A 34 10.48 -11.13 -22.83
CA GLU A 34 10.73 -12.46 -23.41
C GLU A 34 9.44 -13.05 -24.00
N LEU A 35 8.29 -12.85 -23.35
CA LEU A 35 7.00 -13.37 -23.82
C LEU A 35 6.48 -12.69 -25.10
N VAL A 36 6.82 -11.42 -25.33
CA VAL A 36 6.32 -10.63 -26.48
C VAL A 36 7.40 -10.29 -27.50
N ASP A 37 8.60 -10.86 -27.35
CA ASP A 37 9.79 -10.59 -28.18
C ASP A 37 10.12 -9.09 -28.28
N ALA A 38 10.03 -8.39 -27.14
CA ALA A 38 10.30 -6.94 -27.10
C ALA A 38 11.81 -6.65 -27.12
N GLU A 39 12.26 -5.95 -28.16
CA GLU A 39 13.67 -5.52 -28.27
C GLU A 39 14.10 -4.50 -27.21
N LYS A 40 13.16 -3.72 -26.65
CA LYS A 40 13.43 -2.64 -25.70
C LYS A 40 12.40 -2.60 -24.59
N THR A 41 12.87 -2.38 -23.37
CA THR A 41 12.02 -2.19 -22.19
C THR A 41 12.39 -0.90 -21.46
N LEU A 42 11.39 -0.27 -20.85
CA LEU A 42 11.56 0.89 -19.98
C LEU A 42 10.83 0.65 -18.66
N VAL A 43 11.58 0.63 -17.56
CA VAL A 43 11.04 0.49 -16.20
C VAL A 43 11.08 1.84 -15.50
N GLN A 44 9.91 2.40 -15.19
CA GLN A 44 9.79 3.68 -14.50
C GLN A 44 9.44 3.47 -13.03
N LYS A 45 10.34 3.88 -12.13
CA LYS A 45 10.15 3.80 -10.67
C LYS A 45 9.98 5.19 -10.08
N SER A 46 8.73 5.61 -9.88
CA SER A 46 8.40 6.93 -9.36
C SER A 46 8.18 6.98 -7.84
N GLY A 47 8.39 5.86 -7.11
CA GLY A 47 8.06 5.76 -5.69
C GLY A 47 8.83 6.71 -4.76
N TYR A 48 10.03 7.16 -5.13
CA TYR A 48 10.72 8.23 -4.39
C TYR A 48 10.01 9.58 -4.61
N PHE A 49 9.76 9.94 -5.86
CA PHE A 49 9.07 11.18 -6.22
C PHE A 49 7.67 11.28 -5.61
N ALA A 50 6.92 10.18 -5.57
CA ALA A 50 5.60 10.15 -4.94
C ALA A 50 5.67 10.42 -3.43
N ARG A 51 6.67 9.85 -2.73
CA ARG A 51 6.81 10.01 -1.27
C ARG A 51 7.44 11.33 -0.84
N SER A 52 8.21 11.98 -1.72
CA SER A 52 8.85 13.26 -1.43
C SER A 52 8.08 14.46 -2.00
N ALA A 53 7.00 14.21 -2.73
CA ALA A 53 6.12 15.26 -3.23
C ALA A 53 5.48 16.05 -2.08
N ALA A 54 5.21 17.33 -2.32
CA ALA A 54 4.45 18.14 -1.38
C ALA A 54 3.03 17.59 -1.25
N ALA A 55 2.53 17.52 -0.01
CA ALA A 55 1.16 17.12 0.29
C ALA A 55 0.14 18.00 -0.47
N ASN A 56 -0.87 17.35 -1.05
CA ASN A 56 -1.95 18.06 -1.75
C ASN A 56 -2.93 18.71 -0.74
N ALA A 57 -3.97 19.40 -1.22
CA ALA A 57 -4.93 20.07 -0.36
C ALA A 57 -5.71 19.11 0.56
N PHE A 58 -6.08 17.94 0.04
CA PHE A 58 -6.79 16.90 0.80
C PHE A 58 -5.91 16.34 1.92
N ASP A 59 -4.66 15.99 1.61
CA ASP A 59 -3.71 15.47 2.60
C ASP A 59 -3.45 16.49 3.71
N LYS A 60 -3.28 17.78 3.35
CA LYS A 60 -3.09 18.87 4.32
C LYS A 60 -4.28 19.01 5.26
N ASP A 61 -5.51 18.97 4.73
CA ASP A 61 -6.72 19.03 5.53
C ASP A 61 -6.83 17.84 6.51
N LEU A 62 -6.58 16.62 6.01
CA LEU A 62 -6.58 15.42 6.84
C LEU A 62 -5.50 15.46 7.94
N ILE A 63 -4.27 15.86 7.59
CA ILE A 63 -3.16 16.03 8.55
C ILE A 63 -3.54 17.03 9.64
N ASN A 64 -4.12 18.17 9.26
CA ASN A 64 -4.54 19.20 10.22
C ASN A 64 -5.61 18.66 11.17
N LYS A 65 -6.64 17.99 10.67
CA LYS A 65 -7.69 17.37 11.50
C LYS A 65 -7.12 16.33 12.46
N CYS A 66 -6.23 15.46 11.98
CA CYS A 66 -5.54 14.48 12.83
C CYS A 66 -4.68 15.17 13.90
N ALA A 67 -3.97 16.24 13.57
CA ALA A 67 -3.16 16.98 14.52
C ALA A 67 -4.01 17.65 15.60
N GLU A 68 -5.12 18.28 15.23
CA GLU A 68 -6.05 18.93 16.16
C GLU A 68 -6.63 17.92 17.17
N VAL A 69 -7.20 16.81 16.68
CA VAL A 69 -7.74 15.75 17.54
C VAL A 69 -6.63 15.11 18.38
N GLY A 70 -5.43 14.94 17.83
CA GLY A 70 -4.29 14.37 18.55
C GLY A 70 -3.78 15.22 19.69
N VAL A 71 -3.76 16.55 19.54
CA VAL A 71 -3.43 17.47 20.63
C VAL A 71 -4.45 17.37 21.75
N GLY A 72 -5.76 17.35 21.41
CA GLY A 72 -6.83 17.16 22.40
C GLY A 72 -6.67 15.85 23.16
N ALA A 73 -6.49 14.73 22.44
CA ALA A 73 -6.29 13.42 23.06
C ALA A 73 -5.07 13.38 23.99
N ALA A 74 -3.96 14.05 23.62
CA ALA A 74 -2.76 14.11 24.45
C ALA A 74 -3.00 14.90 25.75
N ILE A 75 -3.73 16.03 25.68
CA ILE A 75 -4.12 16.83 26.85
C ILE A 75 -5.02 15.99 27.78
N ASP A 76 -5.96 15.25 27.21
CA ASP A 76 -6.91 14.40 27.95
C ASP A 76 -6.27 13.09 28.46
N GLY A 77 -5.00 12.83 28.14
CA GLY A 77 -4.30 11.60 28.53
C GLY A 77 -4.80 10.34 27.82
N THR A 78 -5.48 10.48 26.67
CA THR A 78 -6.00 9.37 25.88
C THR A 78 -4.93 8.85 24.91
N SER A 79 -4.55 7.58 25.06
CA SER A 79 -3.50 6.95 24.27
C SER A 79 -4.05 6.16 23.07
N GLY A 80 -3.41 6.28 21.91
CA GLY A 80 -3.75 5.51 20.71
C GLY A 80 -3.00 5.97 19.45
N CYS A 81 -3.20 5.24 18.36
CA CYS A 81 -2.72 5.60 17.02
C CYS A 81 -3.74 6.52 16.34
N MET A 82 -3.35 7.75 16.00
CA MET A 82 -4.24 8.73 15.39
C MET A 82 -4.55 8.38 13.92
N GLY A 83 -5.82 8.34 13.56
CA GLY A 83 -6.24 8.12 12.18
C GLY A 83 -7.75 8.06 12.02
N GLN A 84 -8.20 7.86 10.78
CA GLN A 84 -9.60 7.54 10.48
C GLN A 84 -9.87 6.09 10.88
N ASP A 85 -10.80 5.88 11.81
CA ASP A 85 -11.17 4.54 12.26
C ASP A 85 -12.20 3.91 11.30
N GLU A 86 -11.71 3.17 10.31
CA GLU A 86 -12.53 2.50 9.30
C GLU A 86 -13.55 1.49 9.89
N ASP A 87 -13.31 0.95 11.09
CA ASP A 87 -14.27 0.02 11.70
C ASP A 87 -15.32 0.73 12.58
N ALA A 88 -15.21 2.05 12.75
CA ALA A 88 -16.18 2.86 13.49
C ALA A 88 -17.16 3.56 12.52
N GLU A 89 -18.42 3.63 12.93
CA GLU A 89 -19.46 4.29 12.15
C GLU A 89 -19.09 5.75 11.84
N GLY A 90 -19.14 6.13 10.56
CA GLY A 90 -18.79 7.46 10.09
C GLY A 90 -17.28 7.72 9.94
N MET A 91 -16.41 6.72 10.15
CA MET A 91 -14.95 6.81 10.01
C MET A 91 -14.33 8.03 10.71
N PRO A 92 -14.61 8.23 12.01
CA PRO A 92 -14.14 9.38 12.75
C PRO A 92 -12.61 9.39 12.86
N ILE A 93 -12.04 10.60 12.92
CA ILE A 93 -10.64 10.79 13.30
C ILE A 93 -10.54 10.69 14.83
N ARG A 94 -9.78 9.71 15.33
CA ARG A 94 -9.65 9.46 16.77
C ARG A 94 -8.34 8.73 17.12
N PRO A 95 -7.93 8.70 18.41
CA PRO A 95 -6.89 7.78 18.87
C PRO A 95 -7.42 6.33 18.88
N ILE A 96 -6.98 5.52 17.91
CA ILE A 96 -7.33 4.10 17.78
C ILE A 96 -6.50 3.26 18.76
N GLU A 97 -7.11 2.30 19.44
CA GLU A 97 -6.42 1.47 20.42
C GLU A 97 -5.28 0.68 19.77
N PHE A 98 -4.09 0.70 20.37
CA PHE A 98 -2.93 -0.02 19.81
C PHE A 98 -3.17 -1.53 19.66
N SER A 99 -4.04 -2.13 20.48
CA SER A 99 -4.43 -3.54 20.39
C SER A 99 -5.17 -3.88 19.08
N ARG A 100 -5.76 -2.88 18.41
CA ARG A 100 -6.42 -3.02 17.11
C ARG A 100 -5.48 -2.83 15.92
N ILE A 101 -4.33 -2.18 16.12
CA ILE A 101 -3.36 -1.93 15.05
C ILE A 101 -2.62 -3.23 14.73
N LYS A 102 -2.88 -3.77 13.55
CA LYS A 102 -2.28 -5.02 13.06
C LYS A 102 -1.78 -4.84 11.64
N GLY A 103 -0.65 -5.48 11.33
CA GLY A 103 -0.21 -5.65 9.95
C GLY A 103 -1.06 -6.69 9.21
N HIS A 104 -0.81 -6.84 7.90
CA HIS A 104 -1.39 -7.90 7.08
C HIS A 104 -2.93 -7.84 6.91
N LYS A 105 -3.54 -6.64 6.96
CA LYS A 105 -4.94 -6.48 6.54
C LYS A 105 -5.07 -7.02 5.10
N PRO A 106 -5.88 -8.07 4.86
CA PRO A 106 -6.05 -8.59 3.52
C PRO A 106 -6.72 -7.52 2.66
N PHE A 107 -6.28 -7.41 1.43
CA PHE A 107 -6.93 -6.55 0.45
C PHE A 107 -8.28 -7.17 0.08
N ASP A 108 -9.35 -6.39 0.20
CA ASP A 108 -10.68 -6.80 -0.26
C ASP A 108 -10.79 -6.56 -1.76
N ALA A 109 -10.72 -7.64 -2.53
CA ALA A 109 -10.84 -7.56 -3.99
C ALA A 109 -12.28 -7.26 -4.45
N SER A 110 -13.29 -7.30 -3.57
CA SER A 110 -14.68 -6.99 -3.96
C SER A 110 -14.99 -5.48 -4.04
N GLN A 111 -14.03 -4.63 -3.67
CA GLN A 111 -14.20 -3.17 -3.68
C GLN A 111 -14.60 -2.65 -5.07
N ASP A 112 -15.64 -1.80 -5.10
CA ASP A 112 -16.23 -1.29 -6.34
C ASP A 112 -15.20 -0.62 -7.27
N TRP A 113 -14.32 0.21 -6.70
CA TRP A 113 -13.27 0.87 -7.48
C TRP A 113 -12.27 -0.12 -8.09
N PHE A 114 -12.01 -1.24 -7.41
CA PHE A 114 -11.10 -2.27 -7.89
C PHE A 114 -11.77 -3.10 -8.99
N GLN A 115 -13.04 -3.46 -8.83
CA GLN A 115 -13.84 -4.11 -9.88
C GLN A 115 -13.97 -3.22 -11.14
N GLN A 116 -14.16 -1.91 -10.95
CA GLN A 116 -14.18 -0.95 -12.05
C GLN A 116 -12.83 -0.91 -12.77
N MET A 117 -11.72 -0.82 -12.04
CA MET A 117 -10.37 -0.84 -12.62
C MET A 117 -10.14 -2.12 -13.44
N LEU A 118 -10.53 -3.30 -12.94
CA LEU A 118 -10.43 -4.57 -13.68
C LEU A 118 -11.23 -4.53 -15.00
N THR A 119 -12.44 -3.97 -14.96
CA THR A 119 -13.27 -3.76 -16.16
C THR A 119 -12.57 -2.84 -17.16
N ASP A 120 -12.04 -1.71 -16.69
CA ASP A 120 -11.38 -0.69 -17.52
C ASP A 120 -10.13 -1.23 -18.24
N ILE A 121 -9.42 -2.18 -17.62
CA ILE A 121 -8.25 -2.85 -18.22
C ILE A 121 -8.59 -4.14 -18.99
N GLY A 122 -9.87 -4.47 -19.13
CA GLY A 122 -10.32 -5.65 -19.88
C GLY A 122 -10.11 -7.00 -19.15
N GLN A 123 -9.88 -6.98 -17.84
CA GLN A 123 -9.87 -8.18 -16.99
C GLN A 123 -11.29 -8.48 -16.49
N ILE A 124 -12.19 -8.68 -17.45
CA ILE A 124 -13.60 -9.01 -17.20
C ILE A 124 -13.66 -10.45 -16.66
N ASN A 125 -14.22 -10.61 -15.47
CA ASN A 125 -14.52 -11.93 -14.88
C ASN A 125 -15.60 -12.67 -15.68
#